data_AF-A0A812DNH1-F1
#
_entry.id   AF-A0A812DNH1-F1
#
_cell.length_a   1.000
_cell.length_b   1.000
_cell.length_c   1.000
_cell.angle_alpha   90.00
_cell.angle_beta   90.00
_cell.angle_gamma   90.00
#
_symmetry.space_group_name_H-M   'P 1'
#
loop_
_entity.id
_entity.type
_entity.pdbx_description
1 polymer ?
#
loop_
_entity_poly.entity_id
_entity_poly.type
_entity_poly.pdbx_seq_one_letter_code
_entity_poly.pdbx_strand_id
1 'polypeptide(L)'
;MATEDVDEDDYMSDKFLENCINLRPGLVSKSTSRQYQLEKNAQEANKQNQLKRKKESEKMRRDDGLSSKIGKDNKGFALLQKMGFKPGTALGKEGQGRAEPVSISVKNNREGLGMESERKQRQEEMSQMRAKMMHKRQKVYHQQQSGFQQRMSEKFTEREFETDLAKSQRVCDELDGKANIEEPKEWFFWPVYWLEKKSAKEEEEESEEPSDPIMDLYTSQEKLEMLTCYLRNTYFYCVWCGIRYKDEKDIKNNCPGNTRSDHD
;
A
#
# COMPACT_ATOMS: atom_id res chain seq x y z
N MET A 1 34.29 24.18 -18.86
CA MET A 1 32.86 23.94 -19.07
C MET A 1 32.26 23.60 -17.72
N ALA A 2 31.80 24.62 -17.00
CA ALA A 2 31.02 24.45 -15.79
C ALA A 2 29.55 24.50 -16.23
N THR A 3 28.81 23.44 -15.91
CA THR A 3 27.36 23.37 -16.07
C THR A 3 26.75 24.33 -15.05
N GLU A 4 26.10 25.38 -15.53
CA GLU A 4 25.24 26.22 -14.69
C GLU A 4 24.03 25.36 -14.31
N ASP A 5 24.02 24.88 -13.06
CA ASP A 5 22.84 24.31 -12.42
C ASP A 5 21.78 25.40 -12.37
N VAL A 6 20.78 25.26 -13.23
CA VAL A 6 19.53 26.01 -13.16
C VAL A 6 18.82 25.48 -11.91
N ASP A 7 19.03 26.15 -10.77
CA ASP A 7 18.17 26.02 -9.60
C ASP A 7 16.77 26.47 -10.04
N GLU A 8 15.97 25.55 -10.59
CA GLU A 8 14.54 25.74 -10.75
C GLU A 8 13.99 25.99 -9.34
N ASP A 9 13.57 27.22 -9.08
CA ASP A 9 12.99 27.63 -7.80
C ASP A 9 11.86 26.64 -7.43
N ASP A 10 12.16 25.73 -6.50
CA ASP A 10 11.24 24.72 -5.99
C ASP A 10 9.93 25.40 -5.62
N TYR A 11 8.89 25.08 -6.40
CA TYR A 11 7.54 25.65 -6.32
C TYR A 11 6.90 25.46 -4.93
N MET A 12 7.53 24.71 -4.04
CA MET A 12 7.13 24.54 -2.64
C MET A 12 8.15 25.07 -1.60
N SER A 13 9.13 25.87 -2.00
CA SER A 13 10.10 26.48 -1.08
C SER A 13 9.55 27.67 -0.28
N ASP A 14 10.03 27.83 0.95
CA ASP A 14 9.61 28.89 1.88
C ASP A 14 9.85 30.32 1.36
N LYS A 15 10.72 30.51 0.36
CA LYS A 15 10.92 31.81 -0.31
C LYS A 15 9.63 32.38 -0.90
N PHE A 16 8.75 31.53 -1.41
CA PHE A 16 7.44 31.96 -1.93
C PHE A 16 6.47 32.31 -0.80
N LEU A 17 6.60 31.68 0.38
CA LEU A 17 5.77 31.95 1.56
C LEU A 17 6.20 33.24 2.28
N GLU A 18 7.50 33.56 2.28
CA GLU A 18 8.03 34.80 2.86
C GLU A 18 7.55 36.06 2.12
N ASN A 19 7.38 35.96 0.80
CA ASN A 19 6.87 37.05 -0.05
C ASN A 19 5.33 37.09 -0.14
N CYS A 20 4.63 36.08 0.39
CA CYS A 20 3.18 36.13 0.49
C CYS A 20 2.77 37.18 1.54
N ILE A 21 2.08 38.24 1.09
CA ILE A 21 1.37 39.14 1.99
C ILE A 21 0.36 38.27 2.76
N ASN A 22 0.49 38.20 4.09
CA ASN A 22 -0.44 37.50 4.96
C ASN A 22 -1.81 38.20 4.90
N LEU A 23 -2.60 37.88 3.88
CA LEU A 23 -3.94 38.42 3.64
C LEU A 23 -5.00 37.77 4.54
N ARG A 24 -4.62 36.87 5.48
CA ARG A 24 -5.56 36.24 6.42
C ARG A 24 -6.14 37.30 7.36
N PRO A 25 -7.39 37.73 7.17
CA PRO A 25 -8.02 38.68 8.08
C PRO A 25 -8.37 37.92 9.35
N GLY A 26 -7.72 38.26 10.46
CA GLY A 26 -8.36 38.21 11.79
C GLY A 26 -8.73 36.85 12.38
N LEU A 27 -7.88 35.83 12.33
CA LEU A 27 -8.09 34.66 13.22
C LEU A 27 -7.52 34.86 14.64
N VAL A 28 -6.68 35.88 14.85
CA VAL A 28 -6.08 36.17 16.16
C VAL A 28 -6.12 37.68 16.41
N SER A 29 -6.66 38.10 17.55
CA SER A 29 -6.72 39.52 17.92
C SER A 29 -5.32 40.15 17.93
N LYS A 30 -5.20 41.44 17.56
CA LYS A 30 -3.94 42.22 17.66
C LYS A 30 -3.33 42.10 19.06
N SER A 31 -4.16 42.02 20.10
CA SER A 31 -3.72 41.80 21.49
C SER A 31 -3.05 40.43 21.66
N THR A 32 -3.65 39.37 21.12
CA THR A 32 -3.15 38.00 21.22
C THR A 32 -1.85 37.81 20.43
N SER A 33 -1.73 38.42 19.25
CA SER A 33 -0.49 38.40 18.47
C SER A 33 0.67 39.10 19.21
N ARG A 34 0.40 40.25 19.84
CA ARG A 34 1.38 40.96 20.69
C ARG A 34 1.77 40.14 21.92
N GLN A 35 0.81 39.48 22.57
CA GLN A 35 1.08 38.57 23.69
C GLN A 35 1.98 37.41 23.26
N TYR A 36 1.71 36.78 22.12
CA TYR A 36 2.54 35.71 21.58
C TYR A 36 3.97 36.18 21.28
N GLN A 37 4.15 37.37 20.71
CA GLN A 37 5.48 37.95 20.48
C GLN A 37 6.22 38.24 21.79
N LEU A 38 5.54 38.81 22.79
CA LEU A 38 6.13 39.05 24.11
C LEU A 38 6.51 37.73 24.79
N GLU A 39 5.67 36.70 24.69
CA GLU A 39 5.94 35.37 25.22
C GLU A 39 7.12 34.71 24.51
N LYS A 40 7.19 34.80 23.17
CA LYS A 40 8.32 34.31 22.38
C LYS A 40 9.63 35.00 22.79
N ASN A 41 9.63 36.33 22.88
CA ASN A 41 10.79 37.11 23.31
C ASN A 41 11.19 36.78 24.76
N ALA A 42 10.21 36.60 25.66
CA ALA A 42 10.47 36.19 27.04
C ALA A 42 11.03 34.76 27.12
N GLN A 43 10.55 33.84 26.28
CA GLN A 43 11.09 32.48 26.16
C GLN A 43 12.52 32.50 25.62
N GLU A 44 12.82 33.32 24.62
CA GLU A 44 14.18 33.48 24.08
C GLU A 44 15.13 34.11 25.11
N ALA A 45 14.69 35.15 25.83
CA ALA A 45 15.46 35.76 26.91
C ALA A 45 15.68 34.77 28.08
N ASN A 46 14.67 33.96 28.44
CA ASN A 46 14.80 32.90 29.44
C ASN A 46 15.79 31.81 28.98
N LYS A 47 15.79 31.42 27.70
CA LYS A 47 16.78 30.49 27.14
C LYS A 47 18.20 31.06 27.18
N GLN A 48 18.37 32.36 26.91
CA GLN A 48 19.67 33.04 26.97
C GLN A 48 20.19 33.21 28.40
N ASN A 49 19.30 33.54 29.35
CA ASN A 49 19.64 33.69 30.77
C ASN A 49 19.67 32.36 31.55
N GLN A 50 19.34 31.24 30.90
CA GLN A 50 19.39 29.94 31.54
C GLN A 50 20.85 29.58 31.85
N LEU A 51 21.18 29.52 33.15
CA LEU A 51 22.48 29.03 33.60
C LEU A 51 22.67 27.59 33.10
N LYS A 52 23.72 27.39 32.29
CA LYS A 52 24.08 26.06 31.77
C LYS A 52 24.28 25.10 32.94
N ARG A 53 23.84 23.85 32.79
CA ARG A 53 24.03 22.84 33.83
C ARG A 53 25.53 22.62 34.06
N LYS A 54 25.94 22.40 35.31
CA LYS A 54 27.35 22.19 35.67
C LYS A 54 28.04 21.16 34.77
N LYS A 55 27.37 20.03 34.49
CA LYS A 55 27.84 18.97 33.58
C LYS A 55 28.14 19.47 32.16
N GLU A 56 27.29 20.34 31.61
CA GLU A 56 27.47 20.91 30.27
C GLU A 56 28.63 21.91 30.27
N SER A 57 28.72 22.74 31.31
CA SER A 57 29.83 23.71 31.45
C SER A 57 31.19 23.03 31.61
N GLU A 58 31.27 21.92 32.35
CA GLU A 58 32.48 21.11 32.49
C GLU A 58 32.84 20.40 31.19
N LYS A 59 31.84 19.98 30.39
CA LYS A 59 32.07 19.42 29.07
C LYS A 59 32.64 20.46 28.11
N MET A 60 32.04 21.63 28.02
CA MET A 60 32.54 22.73 27.20
C MET A 60 33.97 23.11 27.59
N ARG A 61 34.25 23.31 28.88
CA ARG A 61 35.61 23.58 29.37
C ARG A 61 36.63 22.49 29.00
N ARG A 62 36.22 21.22 29.04
CA ARG A 62 37.07 20.09 28.63
C ARG A 62 37.33 20.12 27.13
N ASP A 63 36.30 20.33 26.32
CA ASP A 63 36.40 20.36 24.86
C ASP A 63 37.22 21.59 24.39
N ASP A 64 37.03 22.75 25.03
CA ASP A 64 37.85 23.96 24.83
C ASP A 64 39.31 23.73 25.22
N GLY A 65 39.56 23.04 26.33
CA GLY A 65 40.91 22.70 26.78
C GLY A 65 41.61 21.66 25.88
N LEU A 66 40.87 20.69 25.34
CA LEU A 66 41.40 19.68 24.42
C LEU A 66 41.67 20.25 23.02
N SER A 67 40.87 21.23 22.58
CA SER A 67 41.06 21.89 21.28
C SER A 67 42.15 22.97 21.30
N SER A 68 42.37 23.61 22.45
CA SER A 68 43.39 24.65 22.61
C SER A 68 44.80 24.06 22.62
N LYS A 69 45.56 24.33 21.55
CA LYS A 69 46.99 23.99 21.48
C LYS A 69 47.78 24.78 22.53
N ILE A 70 48.82 24.16 23.08
CA ILE A 70 49.73 24.84 24.01
C ILE A 70 50.44 26.00 23.28
N GLY A 71 50.33 27.21 23.82
CA GLY A 71 50.97 28.41 23.27
C GLY A 71 52.50 28.41 23.45
N LYS A 72 53.19 29.23 22.63
CA LYS A 72 54.66 29.40 22.68
C LYS A 72 55.15 30.01 23.99
N ASP A 73 54.27 30.70 24.71
CA ASP A 73 54.56 31.33 26.01
C ASP A 73 54.66 30.29 27.14
N ASN A 74 54.23 29.04 26.89
CA ASN A 74 54.38 27.97 27.86
C ASN A 74 55.86 27.54 27.94
N LYS A 75 56.45 27.63 29.14
CA LYS A 75 57.83 27.23 29.44
C LYS A 75 58.13 25.80 28.97
N GLY A 76 57.16 24.88 29.06
CA GLY A 76 57.32 23.50 28.60
C GLY A 76 57.47 23.39 27.08
N PHE A 77 56.70 24.17 26.31
CA PHE A 77 56.83 24.23 24.86
C PHE A 77 58.16 24.86 24.44
N ALA A 78 58.58 25.94 25.12
CA ALA A 78 59.87 26.57 24.90
C ALA A 78 61.05 25.62 25.19
N LEU A 79 60.94 24.77 26.23
CA LEU A 79 61.93 23.73 26.52
C LEU A 79 61.98 22.66 25.42
N LEU A 80 60.81 22.15 25.00
CA LEU A 80 60.70 21.18 23.89
C LEU A 80 61.35 21.72 22.61
N GLN A 81 61.07 22.98 22.26
CA GLN A 81 61.65 23.63 21.09
C GLN A 81 63.17 23.72 21.17
N LYS A 82 63.73 24.00 22.36
CA LYS A 82 65.19 24.00 22.60
C LYS A 82 65.82 22.61 22.49
N MET A 83 65.06 21.56 22.78
CA MET A 83 65.48 20.16 22.62
C MET A 83 65.30 19.64 21.18
N GLY A 84 64.94 20.51 20.22
CA GLY A 84 64.84 20.16 18.80
C GLY A 84 63.44 19.76 18.34
N PHE A 85 62.41 19.89 19.18
CA PHE A 85 61.03 19.66 18.76
C PHE A 85 60.54 20.76 17.79
N LYS A 86 60.02 20.36 16.63
CA LYS A 86 59.36 21.25 15.68
C LYS A 86 57.83 21.08 15.79
N PRO A 87 57.05 22.18 15.84
CA PRO A 87 55.59 22.08 15.92
C PRO A 87 55.04 21.33 14.71
N GLY A 88 54.30 20.25 14.95
CA GLY A 88 53.74 19.38 13.91
C GLY A 88 54.57 18.14 13.58
N THR A 89 55.78 18.00 14.14
CA THR A 89 56.58 16.76 13.99
C THR A 89 56.34 15.81 15.15
N ALA A 90 56.27 14.52 14.86
CA ALA A 90 56.23 13.47 15.87
C ALA A 90 57.59 13.30 16.55
N LEU A 91 57.57 12.89 17.83
CA LEU A 91 58.77 12.61 18.62
C LEU A 91 59.37 11.24 18.25
N GLY A 92 60.69 11.10 18.34
CA GLY A 92 61.42 9.85 18.09
C GLY A 92 62.52 10.00 17.02
N LYS A 93 63.46 9.05 16.96
CA LYS A 93 64.64 9.09 16.06
C LYS A 93 64.27 9.26 14.58
N GLU A 94 63.15 8.68 14.17
CA GLU A 94 62.59 8.77 12.81
C GLU A 94 61.18 9.41 12.81
N GLY A 95 60.76 10.04 13.91
CA GLY A 95 59.39 10.57 14.03
C GLY A 95 58.30 9.50 14.18
N GLN A 96 58.64 8.33 14.73
CA GLN A 96 57.71 7.20 14.94
C GLN A 96 56.60 7.45 15.99
N GLY A 97 56.68 8.54 16.75
CA GLY A 97 55.68 8.90 17.76
C GLY A 97 54.36 9.38 17.15
N ARG A 98 53.32 9.53 17.98
CA ARG A 98 52.07 10.17 17.56
C ARG A 98 52.25 11.69 17.60
N ALA A 99 51.91 12.37 16.51
CA ALA A 99 51.89 13.84 16.46
C ALA A 99 50.70 14.45 17.21
N GLU A 100 49.63 13.67 17.37
CA GLU A 100 48.39 14.08 18.04
C GLU A 100 48.18 13.33 19.35
N PRO A 101 47.61 13.99 20.38
CA PRO A 101 47.31 13.38 21.66
C PRO A 101 46.21 12.32 21.53
N VAL A 102 46.22 11.33 22.43
CA VAL A 102 45.22 10.27 22.45
C VAL A 102 43.85 10.82 22.83
N SER A 103 42.83 10.55 22.01
CA SER A 103 41.45 10.96 22.27
C SER A 103 40.89 10.28 23.53
N ILE A 104 40.20 11.05 24.36
CA ILE A 104 39.56 10.55 25.59
C ILE A 104 38.07 10.33 25.32
N SER A 105 37.60 9.09 25.48
CA SER A 105 36.16 8.76 25.43
C SER A 105 35.58 8.70 26.84
N VAL A 106 34.89 9.77 27.27
CA VAL A 106 34.25 9.83 28.58
C VAL A 106 32.85 9.19 28.49
N LYS A 107 32.68 8.01 29.09
CA LYS A 107 31.37 7.36 29.17
C LYS A 107 30.49 8.07 30.20
N ASN A 108 29.44 8.72 29.71
CA ASN A 108 28.48 9.46 30.56
C ASN A 108 27.30 8.61 31.05
N ASN A 109 27.25 7.34 30.67
CA ASN A 109 26.16 6.41 30.99
C ASN A 109 26.59 5.46 32.12
N ARG A 110 25.65 5.07 32.97
CA ARG A 110 25.84 4.07 34.04
C ARG A 110 25.80 2.62 33.55
N GLU A 111 25.73 2.41 32.25
CA GLU A 111 25.63 1.09 31.62
C GLU A 111 27.00 0.38 31.62
N GLY A 112 26.98 -0.96 31.55
CA GLY A 112 28.20 -1.77 31.40
C GLY A 112 28.95 -1.48 30.10
N LEU A 113 30.27 -1.59 30.11
CA LEU A 113 31.09 -1.54 28.88
C LEU A 113 30.68 -2.71 27.97
N GLY A 114 30.44 -2.45 26.68
CA GLY A 114 30.00 -3.47 25.70
C GLY A 114 28.49 -3.59 25.46
N MET A 115 27.63 -2.93 26.25
CA MET A 115 26.16 -2.98 26.07
C MET A 115 25.62 -2.21 24.84
N GLU A 116 26.45 -1.37 24.22
CA GLU A 116 26.04 -0.52 23.10
C GLU A 116 25.80 -1.32 21.81
N SER A 117 26.58 -2.36 21.56
CA SER A 117 26.38 -3.27 20.43
C SER A 117 25.10 -4.08 20.58
N GLU A 118 24.86 -4.66 21.76
CA GLU A 118 23.63 -5.42 22.04
C GLU A 118 22.39 -4.53 21.94
N ARG A 119 22.45 -3.28 22.42
CA ARG A 119 21.35 -2.33 22.29
C ARG A 119 21.06 -1.98 20.84
N LYS A 120 22.11 -1.74 20.04
CA LYS A 120 21.98 -1.44 18.62
C LYS A 120 21.34 -2.61 17.87
N GLN A 121 21.79 -3.84 18.13
CA GLN A 121 21.19 -5.05 17.57
C GLN A 121 19.72 -5.21 17.96
N ARG A 122 19.39 -5.08 19.25
CA ARG A 122 18.00 -5.15 19.74
C ARG A 122 17.10 -4.08 19.12
N GLN A 123 17.64 -2.88 18.90
CA GLN A 123 16.90 -1.78 18.29
C GLN A 123 16.65 -2.02 16.80
N GLU A 124 17.64 -2.55 16.07
CA GLU A 124 17.51 -2.96 14.68
C GLU A 124 16.50 -4.10 14.53
N GLU A 125 16.56 -5.14 15.35
CA GLU A 125 15.59 -6.24 15.37
C GLU A 125 14.15 -5.73 15.63
N MET A 126 13.98 -4.84 16.61
CA MET A 126 12.67 -4.26 16.91
C MET A 126 12.15 -3.40 15.74
N SER A 127 13.03 -2.67 15.06
CA SER A 127 12.66 -1.88 13.88
C SER A 127 12.22 -2.78 12.72
N GLN A 128 12.92 -3.89 12.48
CA GLN A 128 12.57 -4.87 11.46
C GLN A 128 11.24 -5.55 11.79
N MET A 129 11.02 -5.92 13.06
CA MET A 129 9.75 -6.46 13.52
C MET A 129 8.59 -5.47 13.33
N ARG A 130 8.79 -4.20 13.64
CA ARG A 130 7.78 -3.15 13.40
C ARG A 130 7.48 -2.98 11.92
N ALA A 131 8.50 -2.97 11.05
CA ALA A 131 8.32 -2.89 9.61
C ALA A 131 7.51 -4.08 9.05
N LYS A 132 7.83 -5.31 9.49
CA LYS A 132 7.08 -6.52 9.12
C LYS A 132 5.62 -6.44 9.59
N MET A 133 5.36 -5.99 10.82
CA MET A 133 4.01 -5.84 11.36
C MET A 133 3.21 -4.76 10.62
N MET A 134 3.86 -3.64 10.26
CA MET A 134 3.24 -2.59 9.43
C MET A 134 2.82 -3.14 8.06
N HIS A 135 3.73 -3.86 7.39
CA HIS A 135 3.44 -4.42 6.08
C HIS A 135 2.31 -5.48 6.13
N LYS A 136 2.28 -6.32 7.18
CA LYS A 136 1.18 -7.26 7.41
C LYS A 136 -0.15 -6.53 7.62
N ARG A 137 -0.17 -5.46 8.41
CA ARG A 137 -1.37 -4.65 8.65
C ARG A 137 -1.87 -3.98 7.37
N GLN A 138 -0.95 -3.46 6.55
CA GLN A 138 -1.29 -2.84 5.26
C GLN A 138 -1.93 -3.86 4.30
N LYS A 139 -1.40 -5.08 4.22
CA LYS A 139 -2.01 -6.16 3.41
C LYS A 139 -3.43 -6.49 3.86
N VAL A 140 -3.65 -6.63 5.18
CA VAL A 140 -4.99 -6.90 5.73
C VAL A 140 -5.95 -5.76 5.42
N TYR A 141 -5.50 -4.50 5.54
CA TYR A 141 -6.34 -3.34 5.22
C TYR A 141 -6.72 -3.29 3.73
N HIS A 142 -5.76 -3.51 2.83
CA HIS A 142 -6.05 -3.60 1.39
C HIS A 142 -7.02 -4.75 1.07
N GLN A 143 -6.82 -5.92 1.67
CA GLN A 143 -7.72 -7.06 1.48
C GLN A 143 -9.15 -6.77 1.98
N GLN A 144 -9.29 -6.05 3.09
CA GLN A 144 -10.60 -5.64 3.60
C GLN A 144 -11.27 -4.59 2.70
N GLN A 145 -10.51 -3.63 2.16
CA GLN A 145 -11.04 -2.63 1.23
C GLN A 145 -11.45 -3.24 -0.12
N SER A 146 -10.62 -4.11 -0.70
CA SER A 146 -10.95 -4.79 -1.97
C SER A 146 -12.12 -5.77 -1.81
N GLY A 147 -12.32 -6.30 -0.60
CA GLY A 147 -13.37 -7.28 -0.32
C GLY A 147 -14.79 -6.76 -0.56
N PHE A 148 -15.09 -5.47 -0.33
CA PHE A 148 -16.42 -4.92 -0.61
C PHE A 148 -16.69 -4.81 -2.11
N GLN A 149 -15.73 -4.27 -2.88
CA GLN A 149 -15.85 -4.14 -4.34
C GLN A 149 -15.96 -5.51 -5.01
N GLN A 150 -15.16 -6.49 -4.59
CA GLN A 150 -15.21 -7.86 -5.08
C GLN A 150 -16.57 -8.50 -4.82
N ARG A 151 -17.07 -8.44 -3.58
CA ARG A 151 -18.40 -9.00 -3.23
C ARG A 151 -19.54 -8.33 -4.00
N MET A 152 -19.46 -7.02 -4.22
CA MET A 152 -20.46 -6.32 -5.02
C MET A 152 -20.36 -6.74 -6.49
N SER A 153 -19.15 -6.81 -7.05
CA SER A 153 -18.91 -7.26 -8.42
C SER A 153 -19.43 -8.68 -8.64
N GLU A 154 -19.10 -9.62 -7.76
CA GLU A 154 -19.56 -11.02 -7.83
C GLU A 154 -21.08 -11.12 -7.85
N LYS A 155 -21.77 -10.35 -6.99
CA LYS A 155 -23.24 -10.29 -6.97
C LYS A 155 -23.84 -9.70 -8.25
N PHE A 156 -23.18 -8.71 -8.86
CA PHE A 156 -23.64 -8.17 -10.13
C PHE A 156 -23.45 -9.18 -11.26
N THR A 157 -22.28 -9.82 -11.35
CA THR A 157 -22.00 -10.84 -12.38
C THR A 157 -22.93 -12.05 -12.25
N GLU A 158 -23.22 -12.49 -11.02
CA GLU A 158 -24.15 -13.60 -10.76
C GLU A 158 -25.56 -13.27 -11.22
N ARG A 159 -26.07 -12.07 -10.90
CA ARG A 159 -27.36 -11.59 -11.41
C ARG A 159 -27.39 -11.50 -12.93
N GLU A 160 -26.29 -11.07 -13.56
CA GLU A 160 -26.21 -11.04 -15.01
C GLU A 160 -26.33 -12.44 -15.60
N PHE A 161 -25.60 -13.42 -15.05
CA PHE A 161 -25.74 -14.82 -15.45
C PHE A 161 -27.16 -15.35 -15.26
N GLU A 162 -27.83 -15.03 -14.15
CA GLU A 162 -29.24 -15.41 -13.93
C GLU A 162 -30.17 -14.78 -14.97
N THR A 163 -30.01 -13.49 -15.27
CA THR A 163 -30.85 -12.83 -16.28
C THR A 163 -30.64 -13.42 -17.68
N ASP A 164 -29.40 -13.75 -18.03
CA ASP A 164 -29.08 -14.32 -19.33
C ASP A 164 -29.47 -15.80 -19.41
N LEU A 165 -29.40 -16.53 -18.29
CA LEU A 165 -29.92 -17.89 -18.17
C LEU A 165 -31.42 -17.91 -18.41
N ALA A 166 -32.18 -17.03 -17.74
CA ALA A 166 -33.63 -16.94 -17.93
C ALA A 166 -34.03 -16.59 -19.38
N LYS A 167 -33.29 -15.70 -20.05
CA LYS A 167 -33.50 -15.42 -21.49
C LYS A 167 -33.21 -16.65 -22.34
N SER A 168 -32.09 -17.32 -22.09
CA SER A 168 -31.66 -18.51 -22.82
C SER A 168 -32.66 -19.66 -22.65
N GLN A 169 -33.21 -19.85 -21.44
CA GLN A 169 -34.20 -20.88 -21.14
C GLN A 169 -35.50 -20.67 -21.92
N ARG A 170 -35.99 -19.41 -21.97
CA ARG A 170 -37.19 -19.07 -22.77
C ARG A 170 -36.98 -19.36 -24.25
N VAL A 171 -35.82 -19.00 -24.79
CA VAL A 171 -35.50 -19.27 -26.19
C VAL A 171 -35.37 -20.76 -26.46
N CYS A 172 -34.76 -21.52 -25.54
CA CYS A 172 -34.65 -22.97 -25.63
C CYS A 172 -36.03 -23.62 -25.69
N ASP A 173 -36.92 -23.28 -24.76
CA ASP A 173 -38.32 -23.73 -24.74
C ASP A 173 -39.04 -23.43 -26.06
N GLU A 174 -38.93 -22.20 -26.57
CA GLU A 174 -39.56 -21.83 -27.86
C GLU A 174 -38.99 -22.59 -29.07
N LEU A 175 -37.69 -22.88 -29.09
CA LEU A 175 -37.04 -23.60 -30.19
C LEU A 175 -37.29 -25.10 -30.12
N ASP A 176 -37.25 -25.68 -28.92
CA ASP A 176 -37.55 -27.08 -28.64
C ASP A 176 -39.02 -27.40 -28.94
N GLY A 177 -39.93 -26.50 -28.57
CA GLY A 177 -41.35 -26.62 -28.91
C GLY A 177 -41.62 -26.62 -30.41
N LYS A 178 -40.82 -25.88 -31.21
CA LYS A 178 -40.89 -25.93 -32.68
C LYS A 178 -40.25 -27.19 -33.27
N ALA A 179 -39.32 -27.80 -32.56
CA ALA A 179 -38.64 -29.04 -32.94
C ALA A 179 -39.37 -30.30 -32.46
N ASN A 180 -40.53 -30.15 -31.82
CA ASN A 180 -41.32 -31.22 -31.18
C ASN A 180 -40.51 -32.03 -30.16
N ILE A 181 -39.62 -31.37 -29.40
CA ILE A 181 -38.93 -32.00 -28.26
C ILE A 181 -39.82 -31.86 -27.04
N GLU A 182 -40.26 -32.99 -26.48
CA GLU A 182 -41.21 -33.02 -25.36
C GLU A 182 -40.53 -32.99 -23.97
N GLU A 183 -39.22 -33.21 -23.92
CA GLU A 183 -38.45 -33.23 -22.68
C GLU A 183 -37.14 -32.43 -22.80
N PRO A 184 -36.83 -31.55 -21.82
CA PRO A 184 -35.55 -30.85 -21.77
C PRO A 184 -34.39 -31.85 -21.70
N LYS A 185 -33.30 -31.57 -22.42
CA LYS A 185 -32.09 -32.40 -22.35
C LYS A 185 -31.47 -32.41 -20.95
N GLU A 186 -31.51 -31.28 -20.26
CA GLU A 186 -31.16 -31.15 -18.85
C GLU A 186 -32.31 -30.44 -18.14
N TRP A 187 -32.55 -30.77 -16.87
CA TRP A 187 -33.71 -30.27 -16.11
C TRP A 187 -33.78 -28.72 -16.02
N PHE A 188 -32.65 -28.03 -16.13
CA PHE A 188 -32.57 -26.56 -16.05
C PHE A 188 -32.57 -25.88 -17.43
N PHE A 189 -32.70 -26.61 -18.55
CA PHE A 189 -32.71 -26.02 -19.90
C PHE A 189 -33.99 -25.24 -20.19
N TRP A 190 -35.10 -25.65 -19.57
CA TRP A 190 -36.37 -24.90 -19.61
C TRP A 190 -36.62 -24.21 -18.27
N PRO A 191 -37.44 -23.16 -18.23
CA PRO A 191 -37.81 -22.51 -16.97
C PRO A 191 -38.51 -23.48 -16.02
N VAL A 192 -38.26 -23.36 -14.71
CA VAL A 192 -38.81 -24.25 -13.67
C VAL A 192 -40.34 -24.35 -13.70
N TYR A 193 -41.04 -23.27 -14.10
CA TYR A 193 -42.51 -23.28 -14.21
C TYR A 193 -43.04 -24.34 -15.18
N TRP A 194 -42.23 -24.79 -16.15
CA TRP A 194 -42.62 -25.87 -17.08
C TRP A 194 -42.61 -27.24 -16.40
N LEU A 195 -41.66 -27.49 -15.49
CA LEU A 195 -41.63 -28.72 -14.69
C LEU A 195 -42.82 -28.79 -13.74
N GLU A 196 -43.16 -27.67 -13.09
CA GLU A 196 -44.34 -27.58 -12.20
C GLU A 196 -45.66 -27.84 -12.94
N LYS A 197 -45.75 -27.44 -14.22
CA LYS A 197 -46.94 -27.66 -15.06
C LYS A 197 -47.04 -29.10 -15.58
N LYS A 198 -45.91 -29.81 -15.71
CA LYS A 198 -45.85 -31.23 -16.08
C LYS A 198 -46.16 -32.12 -14.88
N SER A 199 -45.58 -31.82 -13.70
CA SER A 199 -45.88 -32.53 -12.44
C SER A 199 -47.35 -32.41 -12.02
N ALA A 200 -47.95 -31.22 -12.15
CA ALA A 200 -49.39 -31.02 -11.89
C ALA A 200 -50.33 -31.77 -12.86
N LYS A 201 -49.79 -32.32 -13.95
CA LYS A 201 -50.51 -33.13 -14.93
C LYS A 201 -50.28 -34.64 -14.75
N GLU A 202 -49.24 -35.01 -14.01
CA GLU A 202 -48.81 -36.39 -13.72
C GLU A 202 -49.17 -36.83 -12.28
N GLU A 203 -49.66 -35.92 -11.41
CA GLU A 203 -50.15 -36.19 -10.04
C GLU A 203 -51.43 -37.06 -9.93
N GLU A 204 -51.85 -37.77 -10.99
CA GLU A 204 -52.84 -38.87 -10.88
C GLU A 204 -52.21 -40.27 -10.73
N GLU A 205 -50.89 -40.46 -10.85
CA GLU A 205 -50.23 -41.74 -10.56
C GLU A 205 -49.02 -41.60 -9.61
N GLU A 206 -49.32 -41.83 -8.34
CA GLU A 206 -48.53 -42.56 -7.32
C GLU A 206 -47.03 -42.25 -7.07
N SER A 207 -46.82 -41.77 -5.84
CA SER A 207 -45.76 -42.14 -4.86
C SER A 207 -44.54 -41.25 -4.65
N GLU A 208 -44.32 -41.06 -3.34
CA GLU A 208 -43.28 -40.31 -2.64
C GLU A 208 -41.88 -40.91 -2.83
N GLU A 209 -40.93 -40.11 -3.33
CA GLU A 209 -39.56 -40.11 -2.83
C GLU A 209 -39.05 -38.67 -2.74
N PRO A 210 -38.46 -38.24 -1.60
CA PRO A 210 -37.84 -36.93 -1.48
C PRO A 210 -36.55 -36.98 -2.30
N SER A 211 -36.59 -36.42 -3.51
CA SER A 211 -35.39 -36.34 -4.36
C SER A 211 -34.26 -35.60 -3.63
N ASP A 212 -33.12 -36.27 -3.60
CA ASP A 212 -31.90 -35.95 -2.88
C ASP A 212 -31.40 -34.49 -3.00
N PRO A 213 -30.62 -33.99 -2.03
CA PRO A 213 -29.95 -32.69 -2.03
C PRO A 213 -28.78 -32.60 -3.04
N ILE A 214 -28.96 -33.14 -4.25
CA ILE A 214 -28.02 -33.14 -5.39
C ILE A 214 -28.52 -32.16 -6.49
N MET A 215 -29.63 -31.47 -6.26
CA MET A 215 -30.32 -30.65 -7.28
C MET A 215 -29.64 -29.31 -7.61
N ASP A 216 -28.50 -28.96 -6.99
CA ASP A 216 -27.82 -27.69 -7.26
C ASP A 216 -26.29 -27.84 -7.33
N LEU A 217 -25.82 -28.86 -8.05
CA LEU A 217 -24.39 -29.09 -8.28
C LEU A 217 -23.77 -28.03 -9.21
N TYR A 218 -24.60 -27.34 -10.00
CA TYR A 218 -24.14 -26.39 -11.01
C TYR A 218 -24.45 -24.95 -10.62
N THR A 219 -23.45 -24.08 -10.74
CA THR A 219 -23.59 -22.63 -10.61
C THR A 219 -24.42 -22.05 -11.76
N SER A 220 -25.00 -20.86 -11.57
CA SER A 220 -25.75 -20.15 -12.62
C SER A 220 -24.93 -19.93 -13.90
N GLN A 221 -23.61 -19.76 -13.76
CA GLN A 221 -22.67 -19.66 -14.87
C GLN A 221 -22.58 -20.97 -15.66
N GLU A 222 -22.33 -22.09 -14.99
CA GLU A 222 -22.22 -23.41 -15.64
C GLU A 222 -23.52 -23.80 -16.34
N LYS A 223 -24.67 -23.51 -15.71
CA LYS A 223 -25.99 -23.71 -16.32
C LYS A 223 -26.13 -22.90 -17.62
N LEU A 224 -25.70 -21.64 -17.63
CA LEU A 224 -25.75 -20.79 -18.81
C LEU A 224 -24.80 -21.29 -19.92
N GLU A 225 -23.59 -21.71 -19.57
CA GLU A 225 -22.62 -22.25 -20.53
C GLU A 225 -23.14 -23.52 -21.21
N MET A 226 -23.70 -24.45 -20.44
CA MET A 226 -24.30 -25.67 -20.99
C MET A 226 -25.47 -25.38 -21.93
N LEU A 227 -26.36 -24.47 -21.53
CA LEU A 227 -27.54 -24.11 -22.31
C LEU A 227 -27.18 -23.35 -23.59
N THR A 228 -26.24 -22.41 -23.53
CA THR A 228 -25.77 -21.67 -24.71
C THR A 228 -25.00 -22.57 -25.67
N CYS A 229 -24.21 -23.51 -25.15
CA CYS A 229 -23.59 -24.56 -25.98
C CYS A 229 -24.63 -25.42 -26.69
N TYR A 230 -25.71 -25.80 -25.99
CA TYR A 230 -26.81 -26.54 -26.61
C TYR A 230 -27.44 -25.74 -27.75
N LEU A 231 -27.89 -24.51 -27.49
CA LEU A 231 -28.51 -23.63 -28.49
C LEU A 231 -27.65 -23.40 -29.74
N ARG A 232 -26.33 -23.31 -29.58
CA ARG A 232 -25.39 -23.12 -30.69
C ARG A 232 -25.13 -24.38 -31.49
N ASN A 233 -25.10 -25.55 -30.83
CA ASN A 233 -24.79 -26.81 -31.50
C ASN A 233 -26.02 -27.43 -32.17
N THR A 234 -27.21 -27.27 -31.60
CA THR A 234 -28.44 -27.85 -32.14
C THR A 234 -29.17 -26.92 -33.09
N TYR A 235 -29.32 -25.64 -32.69
CA TYR A 235 -30.12 -24.68 -33.43
C TYR A 235 -29.29 -23.67 -34.20
N PHE A 236 -27.96 -23.67 -34.04
CA PHE A 236 -27.09 -22.61 -34.53
C PHE A 236 -27.60 -21.23 -34.13
N TYR A 237 -28.09 -21.09 -32.90
CA TYR A 237 -28.67 -19.85 -32.40
C TYR A 237 -27.74 -19.20 -31.37
N CYS A 238 -27.55 -17.87 -31.48
CA CYS A 238 -26.82 -17.09 -30.50
C CYS A 238 -27.77 -16.18 -29.73
N VAL A 239 -27.80 -16.32 -28.40
CA VAL A 239 -28.67 -15.54 -27.51
C VAL A 239 -28.29 -14.06 -27.48
N TRP A 240 -27.00 -13.74 -27.60
CA TRP A 240 -26.51 -12.36 -27.58
C TRP A 240 -26.67 -11.64 -28.93
N CYS A 241 -26.48 -12.33 -30.05
CA CYS A 241 -26.74 -11.75 -31.37
C CYS A 241 -28.23 -11.70 -31.72
N GLY A 242 -29.07 -12.55 -31.09
CA GLY A 242 -30.50 -12.65 -31.38
C GLY A 242 -30.83 -13.27 -32.74
N ILE A 243 -29.91 -14.04 -33.33
CA ILE A 243 -30.01 -14.55 -34.70
C ILE A 243 -29.74 -16.06 -34.74
N ARG A 244 -30.46 -16.74 -35.64
CA ARG A 244 -30.21 -18.12 -36.05
C ARG A 244 -29.34 -18.16 -37.30
N TYR A 245 -28.23 -18.86 -37.24
CA TYR A 245 -27.29 -19.09 -38.34
C TYR A 245 -27.68 -20.31 -39.17
N LYS A 246 -27.14 -20.43 -40.38
CA LYS A 246 -27.48 -21.51 -41.31
C LYS A 246 -26.76 -22.82 -40.98
N ASP A 247 -25.46 -22.72 -40.71
CA ASP A 247 -24.55 -23.86 -40.54
C ASP A 247 -23.53 -23.61 -39.42
N GLU A 248 -22.87 -24.67 -38.96
CA GLU A 248 -21.80 -24.61 -37.96
C GLU A 248 -20.63 -23.70 -38.38
N LYS A 249 -20.35 -23.63 -39.69
CA LYS A 249 -19.31 -22.73 -40.23
C LYS A 249 -19.75 -21.27 -40.21
N ASP A 250 -21.04 -21.02 -40.40
CA ASP A 250 -21.63 -19.69 -40.43
C ASP A 250 -21.58 -19.05 -39.03
N ILE A 251 -21.98 -19.80 -38.00
CA ILE A 251 -21.91 -19.33 -36.62
C ILE A 251 -20.47 -19.10 -36.15
N LYS A 252 -19.50 -19.92 -36.57
CA LYS A 252 -18.08 -19.75 -36.20
C LYS A 252 -17.44 -18.53 -36.84
N ASN A 253 -17.87 -18.15 -38.05
CA ASN A 253 -17.30 -17.03 -38.78
C ASN A 253 -17.98 -15.69 -38.46
N ASN A 254 -19.28 -15.70 -38.16
CA ASN A 254 -20.09 -14.49 -38.01
C ASN A 254 -20.43 -14.14 -36.55
N CYS A 255 -20.30 -15.07 -35.60
CA CYS A 255 -20.60 -14.83 -34.19
C CYS A 255 -19.31 -14.56 -33.39
N PRO A 256 -19.18 -13.42 -32.68
CA PRO A 256 -17.98 -13.04 -31.93
C PRO A 256 -17.49 -14.08 -30.91
N GLY A 257 -18.41 -14.76 -30.23
CA GLY A 257 -18.06 -15.77 -29.22
C GLY A 257 -19.27 -16.35 -28.52
N ASN A 258 -19.02 -17.20 -27.51
CA ASN A 258 -20.05 -17.89 -26.73
C ASN A 258 -20.24 -17.33 -25.32
N THR A 259 -19.66 -16.17 -25.02
CA THR A 259 -19.89 -15.47 -23.75
C THR A 259 -20.43 -14.09 -24.02
N ARG A 260 -21.17 -13.52 -23.06
CA ARG A 260 -21.70 -12.16 -23.17
C ARG A 260 -20.60 -11.13 -23.44
N SER A 261 -19.45 -11.29 -22.79
CA SER A 261 -18.29 -10.40 -22.92
C SER A 261 -17.74 -10.32 -24.36
N ASP A 262 -18.01 -11.33 -25.19
CA ASP A 262 -17.58 -11.32 -26.60
C ASP A 262 -18.47 -10.41 -27.48
N HIS A 263 -19.63 -9.96 -26.96
CA HIS A 263 -20.64 -9.19 -27.70
C HIS A 263 -20.89 -7.79 -27.14
N ASP A 264 -20.17 -7.38 -26.09
CA ASP A 264 -20.15 -6.01 -25.55
C ASP A 264 -19.12 -5.13 -26.31
#